data_AF-A0A660PH58-F1
#
_entry.id   AF-A0A660PH58-F1
#
_cell.length_a   1.000
_cell.length_b   1.000
_cell.length_c   1.000
_cell.angle_alpha   90.00
_cell.angle_beta   90.00
_cell.angle_gamma   90.00
#
_symmetry.space_group_name_H-M   'P 1'
#
loop_
_entity.id
_entity.type
_entity.pdbx_description
1 polymer ?
#
loop_
_entity_poly.entity_id
_entity_poly.type
_entity_poly.pdbx_seq_one_letter_code
_entity_poly.pdbx_strand_id
1 'polypeptide(L)' 'MLNPEQIILLAPPFLLAITVHEFSHGYIAYRLGDSTARDMGRLTFNPIAHIDLFGLLALFFIGFGWAKPVPVNPHNLANP' A
#
# COMPACT_ATOMS: atom_id res chain seq x y z
N MET A 1 21.58 -1.05 11.06
CA MET A 1 21.01 -1.58 9.81
C MET A 1 20.51 -2.99 10.06
N LEU A 2 19.36 -3.37 9.49
CA LEU A 2 18.85 -4.74 9.64
C LEU A 2 19.83 -5.71 8.97
N ASN A 3 20.14 -6.83 9.63
CA ASN A 3 20.92 -7.90 9.01
C ASN A 3 20.03 -8.72 8.03
N PRO A 4 20.60 -9.53 7.14
CA PRO A 4 19.82 -10.29 6.15
C PRO A 4 18.74 -11.19 6.77
N GLU A 5 19.03 -11.78 7.93
CA GLU A 5 18.10 -12.64 8.68
C GLU A 5 16.86 -11.85 9.15
N GLN A 6 17.07 -10.68 9.74
CA GLN A 6 16.00 -9.78 10.16
C GLN A 6 15.15 -9.32 8.98
N ILE A 7 15.76 -9.02 7.82
CA ILE A 7 15.03 -8.63 6.62
C ILE A 7 14.11 -9.77 6.16
N ILE A 8 14.62 -11.01 6.10
CA ILE A 8 13.84 -12.18 5.69
C ILE A 8 12.67 -12.43 6.65
N LEU A 9 12.89 -12.27 7.96
CA LEU A 9 11.85 -12.47 8.97
C LEU A 9 10.79 -11.36 8.96
N LEU A 10 11.19 -10.11 8.75
CA LEU A 10 10.29 -8.95 8.81
C LEU A 10 9.57 -8.69 7.48
N ALA A 11 10.15 -9.08 6.34
CA ALA A 11 9.56 -8.77 5.03
C ALA A 11 8.14 -9.36 4.85
N PRO A 12 7.85 -10.64 5.14
CA PRO A 12 6.50 -11.18 4.97
C PRO A 12 5.39 -10.47 5.79
N PRO A 13 5.52 -10.29 7.13
CA PRO A 13 4.49 -9.60 7.91
C PRO A 13 4.39 -8.12 7.53
N PHE A 14 5.50 -7.47 7.15
CA PHE A 14 5.47 -6.08 6.70
C PHE A 14 4.73 -5.95 5.37
N LEU A 15 5.04 -6.79 4.37
CA LEU A 15 4.37 -6.81 3.08
C LEU A 15 2.87 -7.08 3.24
N LEU A 16 2.49 -8.01 4.12
CA LEU A 16 1.09 -8.27 4.43
C LEU A 16 0.43 -7.04 5.07
N ALA A 17 1.08 -6.42 6.06
CA ALA A 17 0.54 -5.26 6.77
C ALA A 17 0.29 -4.08 5.82
N ILE A 18 1.24 -3.72 4.96
CA ILE A 18 1.05 -2.62 4.00
C ILE A 18 -0.03 -2.97 2.97
N THR A 19 -0.09 -4.22 2.52
CA THR A 19 -1.06 -4.67 1.52
C THR A 19 -2.47 -4.55 2.06
N VAL A 20 -2.71 -5.03 3.28
CA VAL A 20 -4.02 -4.95 3.93
C VAL A 20 -4.36 -3.50 4.27
N HIS A 21 -3.40 -2.69 4.71
CA HIS A 21 -3.59 -1.26 4.99
C HIS A 21 -4.08 -0.49 3.75
N GLU A 22 -3.32 -0.56 2.65
CA GLU A 22 -3.65 0.14 1.41
C GLU A 22 -4.91 -0.43 0.75
N PHE A 23 -5.10 -1.75 0.79
CA PHE A 23 -6.35 -2.36 0.34
C PHE A 23 -7.55 -1.84 1.13
N SER A 24 -7.42 -1.66 2.44
CA SER A 24 -8.53 -1.20 3.30
C SER A 24 -8.97 0.21 2.96
N HIS A 25 -8.03 1.13 2.72
CA HIS A 25 -8.36 2.48 2.25
C HIS A 25 -9.14 2.45 0.94
N GLY A 26 -8.65 1.71 -0.05
CA GLY A 26 -9.32 1.59 -1.36
C GLY A 26 -10.66 0.88 -1.27
N TYR A 27 -10.77 -0.14 -0.40
CA TYR A 27 -12.00 -0.89 -0.19
C TYR A 27 -13.09 -0.02 0.45
N ILE A 28 -12.74 0.75 1.48
CA ILE A 28 -13.70 1.66 2.12
C ILE A 28 -14.09 2.78 1.15
N ALA A 29 -13.15 3.38 0.41
CA ALA A 29 -13.45 4.37 -0.62
C ALA A 29 -14.42 3.81 -1.68
N TYR A 30 -14.16 2.58 -2.15
CA TYR A 30 -15.05 1.87 -3.07
C TYR A 30 -16.46 1.66 -2.51
N ARG A 31 -16.54 1.24 -1.25
CA ARG A 31 -17.82 1.06 -0.54
C ARG A 31 -18.58 2.37 -0.33
N LEU A 32 -17.87 3.50 -0.30
CA LEU A 32 -18.42 4.86 -0.19
C LEU A 32 -18.67 5.53 -1.55
N GLY A 33 -18.44 4.82 -2.67
CA GLY A 33 -18.77 5.29 -4.02
C GLY A 33 -17.57 5.58 -4.93
N ASP A 34 -16.35 5.62 -4.41
CA ASP A 34 -15.16 5.91 -5.19
C ASP A 34 -14.54 4.65 -5.84
N SER A 35 -14.80 4.44 -7.13
CA SER A 35 -14.23 3.32 -7.89
C SER A 35 -12.79 3.52 -8.37
N THR A 36 -12.14 4.67 -8.10
CA THR A 36 -10.82 5.02 -8.65
C THR A 36 -9.77 3.91 -8.41
N ALA A 37 -9.63 3.44 -7.16
CA ALA A 37 -8.68 2.39 -6.83
C ALA A 37 -8.99 1.05 -7.52
N ARG A 38 -10.27 0.69 -7.66
CA ARG A 38 -10.70 -0.53 -8.35
C ARG A 38 -10.36 -0.45 -9.83
N ASP A 39 -10.70 0.67 -10.47
CA ASP A 39 -10.56 0.85 -11.92
C ASP A 39 -9.07 0.94 -12.33
N MET A 40 -8.20 1.38 -11.41
CA MET A 40 -6.74 1.35 -11.57
C MET A 40 -6.09 -0.01 -11.23
N GLY A 41 -6.89 -1.04 -10.88
CA GLY A 41 -6.38 -2.35 -10.46
C GLY A 41 -5.63 -2.33 -9.12
N ARG A 42 -5.83 -1.28 -8.31
CA ARG A 42 -5.18 -1.10 -7.00
C ARG A 42 -5.96 -1.76 -5.86
N LEU A 43 -7.22 -2.14 -6.08
CA LEU A 43 -8.02 -2.92 -5.13
C LEU A 43 -7.66 -4.42 -5.21
N THR A 44 -6.47 -4.78 -4.73
CA THR A 44 -5.90 -6.12 -4.83
C THR A 44 -5.07 -6.49 -3.61
N PHE A 45 -4.99 -7.79 -3.29
CA PHE A 45 -4.06 -8.34 -2.29
C PHE A 45 -2.68 -8.66 -2.87
N ASN A 46 -2.38 -8.27 -4.11
CA ASN A 46 -1.04 -8.37 -4.65
C ASN A 46 -0.12 -7.30 -3.99
N PRO A 47 0.88 -7.68 -3.17
CA PRO A 47 1.75 -6.72 -2.49
C PRO A 47 2.53 -5.82 -3.45
N ILE A 48 2.86 -6.32 -4.65
CA ILE A 48 3.60 -5.56 -5.67
C ILE A 48 2.84 -4.31 -6.08
N ALA A 49 1.51 -4.34 -6.06
CA ALA A 49 0.71 -3.17 -6.40
C ALA A 49 0.94 -2.01 -5.43
N HIS A 50 1.28 -2.32 -4.17
CA HIS A 50 1.37 -1.37 -3.05
C HIS A 50 2.82 -1.01 -2.67
N ILE A 51 3.82 -1.49 -3.41
CA ILE A 51 5.21 -1.13 -3.19
C ILE A 51 5.59 0.09 -4.04
N ASP A 52 6.21 1.07 -3.42
CA ASP A 52 6.92 2.15 -4.11
C ASP A 52 8.40 1.81 -4.22
N LEU A 53 8.96 1.86 -5.43
CA LEU A 53 10.37 1.51 -5.65
C LEU A 53 11.31 2.46 -4.91
N PHE A 54 11.03 3.76 -4.90
CA PHE A 54 11.85 4.75 -4.22
C PHE A 54 11.67 4.67 -2.70
N GLY A 55 10.45 4.43 -2.23
CA GLY A 55 10.17 4.16 -0.82
C GLY A 55 10.90 2.92 -0.32
N LEU A 56 10.96 1.85 -1.13
CA LEU A 56 11.71 0.65 -0.81
C LEU A 56 13.23 0.90 -0.77
N LEU A 57 13.77 1.61 -1.77
CA LEU A 57 15.19 1.99 -1.78
C LEU A 57 15.53 2.88 -0.58
N ALA A 58 14.68 3.85 -0.25
CA ALA A 58 14.84 4.71 0.91
C ALA A 58 14.87 3.88 2.22
N LEU A 59 14.04 2.84 2.35
CA LEU A 59 14.07 1.97 3.53
C LEU A 59 15.45 1.32 3.72
N PHE A 60 16.11 0.89 2.65
CA PHE A 60 17.43 0.25 2.72
C PHE A 60 18.59 1.22 2.90
N PHE A 61 18.57 2.36 2.21
CA PHE A 61 19.70 3.31 2.21
C PHE A 61 19.58 4.42 3.27
N ILE A 62 18.36 4.80 3.63
CA ILE A 62 18.06 5.91 4.54
C ILE A 62 17.51 5.39 5.88
N GLY A 63 16.98 4.15 5.92
CA GLY A 63 16.35 3.57 7.11
C GLY A 63 14.89 3.99 7.32
N PHE A 64 14.31 4.70 6.35
CA PHE A 64 12.92 5.13 6.32
C PHE A 64 12.34 4.95 4.91
N GLY A 65 11.12 4.46 4.79
CA GLY A 65 10.47 4.22 3.51
C GLY A 65 8.95 4.34 3.60
N TRP A 66 8.28 4.26 2.45
CA TRP A 66 6.82 4.38 2.33
C TRP A 66 6.28 3.38 1.32
N ALA A 67 5.00 3.06 1.44
CA ALA A 67 4.25 2.26 0.46
C ALA A 67 3.82 3.14 -0.72
N LYS A 68 3.44 2.51 -1.83
CA LYS A 68 2.75 3.20 -2.92
C LYS A 68 1.31 3.44 -2.46
N PRO A 69 0.87 4.70 -2.25
CA PRO A 69 -0.43 4.99 -1.67
C PRO A 69 -1.57 4.61 -2.62
N VAL A 70 -2.65 4.05 -2.10
CA VAL A 70 -3.87 3.80 -2.87
C VAL A 70 -4.59 5.13 -3.16
N PRO A 71 -5.05 5.37 -4.40
CA PRO A 71 -5.76 6.60 -4.71
C PRO A 71 -7.16 6.58 -4.08
N VAL A 72 -7.54 7.71 -3.48
CA VAL A 72 -8.91 8.01 -3.05
C VAL A 72 -9.29 9.35 -3.69
N ASN A 73 -10.40 9.37 -4.41
CA ASN A 73 -10.96 10.56 -5.03
C ASN A 73 -12.19 11.04 -4.24
N PRO A 74 -12.07 12.11 -3.43
CA PRO A 74 -13.18 12.63 -2.64
C PRO A 74 -14.39 13.06 -3.46
N HIS A 75 -14.21 13.46 -4.72
CA HIS A 75 -15.31 13.87 -5.60
C HIS A 75 -16.20 12.71 -6.04
N ASN A 76 -15.73 11.48 -5.92
CA ASN A 76 -16.50 10.28 -6.25
C ASN A 76 -17.21 9.70 -5.01
N LEU A 77 -16.97 10.23 -3.81
CA LEU A 77 -17.64 9.75 -2.60
C LEU A 77 -19.10 10.19 -2.61
N ALA A 78 -20.01 9.27 -2.30
CA ALA A 78 -21.45 9.51 -2.36
C ALA A 78 -21.94 10.49 -1.26
N ASN A 79 -21.28 10.50 -0.10
CA ASN A 79 -21.58 11.39 1.04
C ASN A 79 -20.25 11.77 1.74
N PRO A 80 -19.47 12.70 1.18
CA PRO A 80 -18.14 13.08 1.68
C PRO A 80 -18.17 13.87 2.99
#